data_AF-A0A7S7M5R8-F1
#
_entry.id   AF-A0A7S7M5R8-F1
#
_cell.length_a   1.000
_cell.length_b   1.000
_cell.length_c   1.000
_cell.angle_alpha   90.00
_cell.angle_beta   90.00
_cell.angle_gamma   90.00
#
_symmetry.space_group_name_H-M   'P 1'
#
loop_
_entity.id
_entity.type
_entity.pdbx_description
1 polymer ?
#
loop_
_entity_poly.entity_id
_entity_poly.type
_entity_poly.pdbx_seq_one_letter_code
_entity_poly.pdbx_strand_id
1 'polypeptide(L)'
;LDVLRAQVLERKPDDIFQFISKSALSLQKDRGAESCDRINCKVKDEQKSRALTIIVFGASGDLAKKKTFPALFDLYCGGLLPPEVNIIGYARTRGDDVEKWKHETLMKYFSNLSERGCHAEDFLKHISYFCGAYDSVDDFKRLDAVIREKENAFKGPEKGGNRLFYLALPPSVFASVCESIHKGAMPQEVGGWLRLIIEKPFGRDTKSSAELSQALEPFFYESQLYRNDHYLGNEMVHKIITTRFANRIFSAVWNASNIACVQITFKETIGTEGRGEYFDSIGIIRDVMQNHLTQILALLAMEKPRSLDAECIRDEKVSVLKCIDP
;
A
#
# COMPACT_ATOMS: atom_id res chain seq x y z
N LEU A 1 -19.56 -1.84 21.43
CA LEU A 1 -19.41 -0.62 22.28
C LEU A 1 -20.67 -0.34 23.07
N ASP A 2 -21.85 -0.36 22.45
CA ASP A 2 -23.12 -0.11 23.15
C ASP A 2 -23.42 -1.13 24.26
N VAL A 3 -23.08 -2.41 24.04
CA VAL A 3 -23.19 -3.47 25.06
C VAL A 3 -22.30 -3.19 26.28
N LEU A 4 -21.03 -2.82 26.06
CA LEU A 4 -20.10 -2.46 27.13
C LEU A 4 -20.57 -1.21 27.88
N ARG A 5 -21.10 -0.21 27.16
CA ARG A 5 -21.65 1.01 27.74
C ARG A 5 -22.86 0.71 28.62
N ALA A 6 -23.77 -0.13 28.15
CA ALA A 6 -24.93 -0.56 28.94
C ALA A 6 -24.50 -1.31 30.22
N GLN A 7 -23.53 -2.23 30.10
CA GLN A 7 -23.01 -2.99 31.25
C GLN A 7 -22.32 -2.13 32.29
N VAL A 8 -21.55 -1.11 31.88
CA VAL A 8 -20.91 -0.16 32.80
C VAL A 8 -21.97 0.67 33.54
N LEU A 9 -22.99 1.14 32.82
CA LEU A 9 -24.08 1.94 33.40
C LEU A 9 -24.95 1.14 34.38
N GLU A 10 -25.18 -0.14 34.09
CA GLU A 10 -25.97 -1.04 34.91
C GLU A 10 -25.20 -1.50 36.17
N ARG A 11 -23.95 -1.96 36.00
CA ARG A 11 -23.19 -2.58 37.09
C ARG A 11 -22.42 -1.59 37.97
N LYS A 12 -22.20 -0.36 37.50
CA LYS A 12 -21.50 0.72 38.21
C LYS A 12 -20.24 0.23 38.95
N PRO A 13 -19.25 -0.33 38.22
CA PRO A 13 -18.04 -0.87 38.83
C PRO A 13 -17.17 0.23 39.45
N ASP A 14 -16.55 -0.06 40.59
CA ASP A 14 -15.65 0.88 41.28
C ASP A 14 -14.39 1.23 40.46
N ASP A 15 -13.91 0.29 39.65
CA ASP A 15 -12.82 0.50 38.67
C ASP A 15 -13.32 0.23 37.24
N ILE A 16 -13.67 1.32 36.56
CA ILE A 16 -14.20 1.29 35.20
C ILE A 16 -13.16 0.75 34.20
N PHE A 17 -11.88 1.07 34.37
CA PHE A 17 -10.83 0.63 33.43
C PHE A 17 -10.62 -0.88 33.52
N GLN A 18 -10.50 -1.41 34.74
CA GLN A 18 -10.35 -2.84 34.95
C GLN A 18 -11.60 -3.61 34.50
N PHE A 19 -12.80 -3.06 34.75
CA PHE A 19 -14.06 -3.65 34.31
C PHE A 19 -14.19 -3.70 32.79
N ILE A 20 -13.90 -2.60 32.08
CA ILE A 20 -13.92 -2.57 30.61
C ILE A 20 -12.89 -3.55 30.05
N SER A 21 -11.69 -3.60 30.61
CA SER A 21 -10.63 -4.48 30.12
C SER A 21 -11.00 -5.97 30.28
N LYS A 22 -11.53 -6.37 31.44
CA LYS A 22 -12.02 -7.74 31.68
C LYS A 22 -13.24 -8.09 30.84
N SER A 23 -14.18 -7.16 30.69
CA SER A 23 -15.41 -7.38 29.91
C SER A 23 -15.13 -7.45 28.41
N ALA A 24 -14.14 -6.69 27.92
CA ALA A 24 -13.66 -6.80 26.55
C ALA A 24 -12.99 -8.16 26.29
N LEU A 25 -12.18 -8.65 27.25
CA LEU A 25 -11.55 -9.97 27.19
C LEU A 25 -12.57 -11.11 27.26
N SER A 26 -13.64 -10.99 28.05
CA SER A 26 -14.71 -11.99 28.09
C SER A 26 -15.54 -11.98 26.81
N LEU A 27 -15.84 -10.80 26.25
CA LEU A 27 -16.51 -10.67 24.94
C LEU A 27 -15.65 -11.21 23.79
N GLN A 28 -14.31 -11.18 23.92
CA GLN A 28 -13.40 -11.86 22.99
C GLN A 28 -13.42 -13.38 23.16
N LYS A 29 -13.54 -13.89 24.39
CA LYS A 29 -13.62 -15.34 24.67
C LYS A 29 -14.97 -15.97 24.33
N ASP A 30 -16.07 -15.23 24.50
CA ASP A 30 -17.42 -15.66 24.08
C ASP A 30 -17.58 -15.69 22.55
N ARG A 31 -16.66 -15.07 21.79
CA ARG A 31 -16.47 -15.37 20.37
C ARG A 31 -15.68 -16.67 20.19
N GLY A 32 -15.99 -17.69 20.98
CA GLY A 32 -15.46 -19.03 20.80
C GLY A 32 -15.95 -19.59 19.48
N ALA A 33 -15.02 -19.93 18.58
CA ALA A 33 -15.11 -20.93 17.51
C ALA A 33 -16.45 -21.12 16.75
N GLU A 34 -17.26 -20.07 16.56
CA GLU A 34 -18.48 -20.12 15.77
C GLU A 34 -18.40 -19.15 14.58
N SER A 35 -18.51 -19.75 13.39
CA SER A 35 -18.56 -19.19 12.04
C SER A 35 -17.65 -17.99 11.76
N CYS A 36 -16.65 -18.23 10.93
CA CYS A 36 -15.97 -17.22 10.14
C CYS A 36 -17.02 -16.32 9.45
N ASP A 37 -17.32 -15.16 10.05
CA ASP A 37 -18.34 -14.23 9.58
C ASP A 37 -18.09 -13.87 8.12
N ARG A 38 -19.12 -13.84 7.29
CA ARG A 38 -18.99 -13.40 5.88
C ARG A 38 -18.33 -12.01 5.85
N ILE A 39 -17.34 -11.83 4.96
CA ILE A 39 -16.64 -10.55 4.78
C ILE A 39 -17.67 -9.45 4.50
N ASN A 40 -17.77 -8.48 5.41
CA ASN A 40 -18.66 -7.33 5.22
C ASN A 40 -18.00 -6.32 4.28
N CYS A 41 -18.57 -6.15 3.08
CA CYS A 41 -18.00 -5.27 2.07
C CYS A 41 -18.15 -3.79 2.44
N LYS A 42 -17.03 -3.12 2.68
CA LYS A 42 -16.90 -1.69 3.02
C LYS A 42 -16.47 -0.82 1.84
N VAL A 43 -16.33 -1.42 0.67
CA VAL A 43 -15.97 -0.72 -0.56
C VAL A 43 -17.11 0.23 -0.97
N LYS A 44 -16.76 1.42 -1.45
CA LYS A 44 -17.74 2.39 -1.97
C LYS A 44 -18.37 1.86 -3.26
N ASP A 45 -19.60 2.24 -3.55
CA ASP A 45 -20.33 1.67 -4.70
C ASP A 45 -19.69 2.02 -6.05
N GLU A 46 -19.06 3.21 -6.17
CA GLU A 46 -18.25 3.59 -7.34
C GLU A 46 -17.09 2.62 -7.60
N GLN A 47 -16.50 2.04 -6.55
CA GLN A 47 -15.40 1.08 -6.70
C GLN A 47 -15.90 -0.35 -6.98
N LYS A 48 -17.22 -0.58 -6.85
CA LYS A 48 -17.89 -1.82 -7.25
C LYS A 48 -18.53 -1.73 -8.63
N SER A 49 -18.65 -0.54 -9.20
CA SER A 49 -19.35 -0.36 -10.47
C SER A 49 -18.58 -0.96 -11.66
N ARG A 50 -17.26 -1.06 -11.55
CA ARG A 50 -16.34 -1.52 -12.60
C ARG A 50 -15.35 -2.56 -12.07
N ALA A 51 -14.84 -3.43 -12.96
CA ALA A 51 -13.87 -4.46 -12.61
C ALA A 51 -12.59 -3.83 -12.00
N LEU A 52 -11.97 -4.52 -11.04
CA LEU A 52 -10.66 -4.16 -10.50
C LEU A 52 -9.68 -5.29 -10.73
N THR A 53 -8.58 -4.99 -11.44
CA THR A 53 -7.46 -5.91 -11.63
C THR A 53 -6.20 -5.32 -11.01
N ILE A 54 -5.60 -6.05 -10.07
CA ILE A 54 -4.35 -5.69 -9.41
C ILE A 54 -3.25 -6.62 -9.92
N ILE A 55 -2.23 -6.06 -10.56
CA ILE A 55 -1.13 -6.79 -11.14
C ILE A 55 0.10 -6.59 -10.27
N VAL A 56 0.65 -7.66 -9.71
CA VAL A 56 1.84 -7.62 -8.85
C VAL A 56 3.04 -8.11 -9.66
N PHE A 57 3.81 -7.18 -10.21
CA PHE A 57 5.08 -7.51 -10.86
C PHE A 57 6.14 -7.89 -9.83
N GLY A 58 6.94 -8.91 -10.14
CA GLY A 58 7.90 -9.46 -9.19
C GLY A 58 7.23 -10.36 -8.16
N ALA A 59 6.13 -11.03 -8.52
CA ALA A 59 5.34 -11.87 -7.63
C ALA A 59 6.13 -13.01 -6.95
N SER A 60 7.24 -13.46 -7.56
CA SER A 60 8.16 -14.45 -6.98
C SER A 60 9.15 -13.86 -5.97
N GLY A 61 9.23 -12.54 -5.87
CA GLY A 61 10.17 -11.82 -5.02
C GLY A 61 9.77 -11.75 -3.54
N ASP A 62 10.74 -11.34 -2.71
CA ASP A 62 10.59 -11.27 -1.26
C ASP A 62 9.57 -10.22 -0.82
N LEU A 63 9.57 -9.04 -1.43
CA LEU A 63 8.61 -7.98 -1.11
C LEU A 63 7.16 -8.43 -1.37
N ALA A 64 6.93 -9.09 -2.51
CA ALA A 64 5.61 -9.55 -2.89
C ALA A 64 5.04 -10.56 -1.88
N LYS A 65 5.79 -11.63 -1.57
CA LYS A 65 5.31 -12.69 -0.66
C LYS A 65 5.26 -12.27 0.81
N LYS A 66 6.19 -11.42 1.28
CA LYS A 66 6.28 -11.02 2.70
C LYS A 66 5.41 -9.80 3.04
N LYS A 67 5.05 -8.96 2.07
CA LYS A 67 4.33 -7.69 2.32
C LYS A 67 3.14 -7.47 1.40
N THR A 68 3.31 -7.52 0.08
CA THR A 68 2.24 -7.13 -0.87
C THR A 68 1.04 -8.06 -0.83
N PHE A 69 1.23 -9.37 -1.00
CA PHE A 69 0.12 -10.34 -0.92
C PHE A 69 -0.51 -10.41 0.48
N PRO A 70 0.27 -10.42 1.59
CA PRO A 70 -0.32 -10.30 2.92
C PRO A 70 -1.17 -9.05 3.12
N ALA A 71 -0.72 -7.88 2.63
CA ALA A 71 -1.51 -6.65 2.71
C ALA A 71 -2.80 -6.74 1.89
N LEU A 72 -2.76 -7.33 0.69
CA LEU A 72 -3.97 -7.59 -0.11
C LEU A 72 -4.93 -8.56 0.59
N PHE A 73 -4.41 -9.59 1.27
CA PHE A 73 -5.21 -10.51 2.08
C PHE A 73 -5.88 -9.79 3.26
N ASP A 74 -5.15 -8.92 3.96
CA ASP A 74 -5.73 -8.10 5.04
C ASP A 74 -6.81 -7.15 4.53
N LEU A 75 -6.62 -6.53 3.36
CA LEU A 75 -7.64 -5.71 2.71
C LEU A 75 -8.87 -6.54 2.29
N TYR A 76 -8.66 -7.75 1.78
CA TYR A 76 -9.74 -8.68 1.43
C TYR A 76 -10.57 -9.05 2.66
N CYS A 77 -9.93 -9.55 3.72
CA CYS A 77 -10.59 -9.91 4.97
C CYS A 77 -11.27 -8.70 5.64
N GLY A 78 -10.70 -7.51 5.49
CA GLY A 78 -11.27 -6.26 5.99
C GLY A 78 -12.50 -5.77 5.21
N GLY A 79 -12.83 -6.41 4.07
CA GLY A 79 -13.90 -6.01 3.16
C GLY A 79 -13.59 -4.74 2.38
N LEU A 80 -12.30 -4.40 2.22
CA LEU A 80 -11.81 -3.20 1.54
C LEU A 80 -11.43 -3.43 0.08
N LEU A 81 -11.55 -4.67 -0.40
CA LEU A 81 -11.47 -5.01 -1.83
C LEU A 81 -12.85 -5.37 -2.38
N PRO A 82 -13.13 -5.08 -3.67
CA PRO A 82 -14.33 -5.55 -4.33
C PRO A 82 -14.41 -7.09 -4.26
N PRO A 83 -15.60 -7.68 -4.06
CA PRO A 83 -15.75 -9.13 -3.97
C PRO A 83 -15.24 -9.90 -5.20
N GLU A 84 -15.34 -9.30 -6.39
CA GLU A 84 -14.88 -9.88 -7.66
C GLU A 84 -13.53 -9.30 -8.11
N VAL A 85 -12.66 -8.92 -7.16
CA VAL A 85 -11.30 -8.45 -7.49
C VAL A 85 -10.50 -9.55 -8.21
N ASN A 86 -9.68 -9.14 -9.18
CA ASN A 86 -8.73 -10.01 -9.87
C ASN A 86 -7.31 -9.62 -9.47
N ILE A 87 -6.51 -10.57 -9.02
CA ILE A 87 -5.12 -10.35 -8.63
C ILE A 87 -4.23 -11.21 -9.52
N ILE A 88 -3.30 -10.61 -10.24
CA ILE A 88 -2.40 -11.31 -11.16
C ILE A 88 -0.97 -11.13 -10.69
N GLY A 89 -0.33 -12.21 -10.25
CA GLY A 89 1.12 -12.23 -10.05
C GLY A 89 1.85 -12.31 -11.39
N TYR A 90 2.82 -11.43 -11.63
CA TYR A 90 3.61 -11.43 -12.87
C TYR A 90 5.11 -11.59 -12.55
N ALA A 91 5.78 -12.60 -13.12
CA ALA A 91 7.23 -12.69 -13.10
C ALA A 91 7.81 -13.54 -14.24
N ARG A 92 9.14 -13.52 -14.38
CA ARG A 92 9.88 -14.33 -15.38
C ARG A 92 9.95 -15.82 -15.02
N THR A 93 9.86 -16.14 -13.73
CA THR A 93 9.91 -17.52 -13.25
C THR A 93 8.65 -18.25 -13.69
N ARG A 94 8.80 -19.40 -14.35
CA ARG A 94 7.66 -20.26 -14.65
C ARG A 94 7.01 -20.70 -13.35
N GLY A 95 5.71 -20.48 -13.23
CA GLY A 95 4.92 -21.04 -12.15
C GLY A 95 4.54 -22.46 -12.51
N ASP A 96 5.46 -23.41 -12.37
CA ASP A 96 5.22 -24.81 -12.76
C ASP A 96 4.06 -25.43 -11.96
N ASP A 97 3.84 -24.96 -10.72
CA ASP A 97 2.66 -25.25 -9.91
C ASP A 97 2.20 -23.98 -9.17
N VAL A 98 1.22 -23.29 -9.75
CA VAL A 98 0.66 -22.04 -9.22
C VAL A 98 -0.07 -22.28 -7.90
N GLU A 99 -0.74 -23.42 -7.75
CA GLU A 99 -1.47 -23.75 -6.51
C GLU A 99 -0.49 -24.05 -5.38
N LYS A 100 0.60 -24.78 -5.66
CA LYS A 100 1.70 -24.93 -4.71
C LYS A 100 2.32 -23.59 -4.33
N TRP A 101 2.55 -22.68 -5.27
CA TRP A 101 3.06 -21.35 -4.95
C TRP A 101 2.12 -20.59 -4.01
N LYS A 102 0.81 -20.59 -4.27
CA LYS A 102 -0.18 -19.96 -3.39
C LYS A 102 -0.16 -20.53 -1.97
N HIS A 103 -0.25 -21.85 -1.83
CA HIS A 103 -0.38 -22.50 -0.52
C HIS A 103 0.94 -22.57 0.25
N GLU A 104 2.03 -22.95 -0.42
CA GLU A 104 3.31 -23.14 0.26
C GLU A 104 4.14 -21.86 0.37
N THR A 105 3.87 -20.83 -0.44
CA THR A 105 4.65 -19.58 -0.42
C THR A 105 3.87 -18.42 0.16
N LEU A 106 2.65 -18.16 -0.29
CA LEU A 106 1.90 -16.97 0.14
C LEU A 106 1.27 -17.16 1.52
N MET A 107 0.58 -18.28 1.76
CA MET A 107 -0.14 -18.49 3.02
C MET A 107 0.78 -18.42 4.25
N LYS A 108 2.06 -18.79 4.13
CA LYS A 108 3.04 -18.69 5.22
C LYS A 108 3.18 -17.29 5.82
N TYR A 109 2.86 -16.25 5.05
CA TYR A 109 2.99 -14.85 5.47
C TYR A 109 1.64 -14.19 5.76
N PHE A 110 0.52 -14.91 5.61
CA PHE A 110 -0.79 -14.38 5.97
C PHE A 110 -0.95 -14.35 7.49
N SER A 111 -1.42 -13.22 8.00
CA SER A 111 -1.62 -13.03 9.43
C SER A 111 -2.94 -13.67 9.89
N ASN A 112 -2.98 -14.13 11.16
CA ASN A 112 -4.21 -14.59 11.82
C ASN A 112 -4.98 -15.69 11.07
N LEU A 113 -4.28 -16.60 10.39
CA LEU A 113 -4.89 -17.71 9.65
C LEU A 113 -5.76 -18.62 10.52
N SER A 114 -5.46 -18.77 11.82
CA SER A 114 -6.30 -19.56 12.73
C SER A 114 -7.70 -18.95 12.93
N GLU A 115 -7.82 -17.62 12.85
CA GLU A 115 -9.10 -16.89 12.99
C GLU A 115 -9.76 -16.66 11.62
N ARG A 116 -8.96 -16.45 10.57
CA ARG A 116 -9.41 -16.04 9.23
C ARG A 116 -9.28 -17.13 8.17
N GLY A 117 -8.94 -18.36 8.56
CA GLY A 117 -8.51 -19.43 7.66
C GLY A 117 -9.53 -19.78 6.57
N CYS A 118 -10.83 -19.60 6.84
CA CYS A 118 -11.87 -19.82 5.84
C CYS A 118 -11.77 -18.83 4.65
N HIS A 119 -11.29 -17.61 4.87
CA HIS A 119 -11.17 -16.58 3.85
C HIS A 119 -9.89 -16.70 3.03
N ALA A 120 -8.87 -17.40 3.54
CA ALA A 120 -7.62 -17.58 2.81
C ALA A 120 -7.84 -18.37 1.52
N GLU A 121 -8.55 -19.49 1.59
CA GLU A 121 -8.90 -20.30 0.42
C GLU A 121 -9.72 -19.51 -0.61
N ASP A 122 -10.70 -18.73 -0.14
CA ASP A 122 -11.49 -17.88 -1.03
C ASP A 122 -10.64 -16.77 -1.67
N PHE A 123 -9.76 -16.13 -0.90
CA PHE A 123 -8.83 -15.14 -1.42
C PHE A 123 -7.89 -15.71 -2.49
N LEU A 124 -7.37 -16.93 -2.30
CA LEU A 124 -6.48 -17.59 -3.25
C LEU A 124 -7.13 -17.86 -4.62
N LYS A 125 -8.47 -17.99 -4.68
CA LYS A 125 -9.22 -18.12 -5.94
C LYS A 125 -9.17 -16.85 -6.79
N HIS A 126 -8.99 -15.68 -6.17
CA HIS A 126 -8.84 -14.39 -6.85
C HIS A 126 -7.44 -14.17 -7.41
N ILE A 127 -6.47 -15.01 -7.05
CA ILE A 127 -5.08 -14.89 -7.48
C ILE A 127 -4.84 -15.79 -8.69
N SER A 128 -4.31 -15.22 -9.76
CA SER A 128 -3.72 -15.94 -10.88
C SER A 128 -2.24 -15.57 -11.03
N TYR A 129 -1.52 -16.33 -11.86
CA TYR A 129 -0.11 -16.09 -12.13
C TYR A 129 0.14 -16.05 -13.63
N PHE A 130 0.97 -15.11 -14.07
CA PHE A 130 1.34 -14.91 -15.46
C PHE A 130 2.87 -14.90 -15.59
N CYS A 131 3.38 -15.70 -16.52
CA CYS A 131 4.80 -15.79 -16.82
C CYS A 131 5.15 -14.96 -18.07
N GLY A 132 6.08 -14.02 -17.93
CA GLY A 132 6.53 -13.16 -19.04
C GLY A 132 7.78 -12.35 -18.70
N ALA A 133 8.42 -11.82 -19.75
CA ALA A 133 9.59 -10.96 -19.67
C ALA A 133 9.20 -9.48 -19.44
N TYR A 134 10.02 -8.75 -18.69
CA TYR A 134 9.75 -7.37 -18.28
C TYR A 134 9.95 -6.32 -19.38
N ASP A 135 10.50 -6.74 -20.52
CA ASP A 135 10.86 -5.92 -21.68
C ASP A 135 10.18 -6.39 -22.98
N SER A 136 9.26 -7.35 -22.90
CA SER A 136 8.58 -7.94 -24.06
C SER A 136 7.17 -7.36 -24.25
N VAL A 137 7.01 -6.45 -25.21
CA VAL A 137 5.68 -5.87 -25.53
C VAL A 137 4.65 -6.97 -25.86
N ASP A 138 5.05 -8.06 -26.49
CA ASP A 138 4.13 -9.16 -26.82
C ASP A 138 3.68 -9.92 -25.56
N ASP A 139 4.52 -10.07 -24.55
CA ASP A 139 4.10 -10.63 -23.26
C ASP A 139 3.10 -9.73 -22.55
N PHE A 140 3.25 -8.41 -22.67
CA PHE A 140 2.29 -7.45 -22.13
C PHE A 140 0.96 -7.45 -22.89
N LYS A 141 0.97 -7.65 -24.21
CA LYS A 141 -0.27 -7.88 -24.99
C LYS A 141 -0.98 -9.17 -24.59
N ARG A 142 -0.23 -10.24 -24.33
CA ARG A 142 -0.80 -11.50 -23.80
C ARG A 142 -1.38 -11.30 -22.40
N LEU A 143 -0.71 -10.53 -21.54
CA LEU A 143 -1.24 -10.14 -20.24
C LEU A 143 -2.54 -9.33 -20.40
N ASP A 144 -2.58 -8.34 -21.31
CA ASP A 144 -3.78 -7.55 -21.59
C ASP A 144 -4.95 -8.41 -22.04
N ALA A 145 -4.72 -9.42 -22.88
CA ALA A 145 -5.77 -10.36 -23.27
C ALA A 145 -6.39 -11.08 -22.06
N VAL A 146 -5.55 -11.53 -21.12
CA VAL A 146 -6.00 -12.16 -19.86
C VAL A 146 -6.76 -11.16 -18.98
N ILE A 147 -6.27 -9.92 -18.86
CA ILE A 147 -6.94 -8.86 -18.09
C ILE A 147 -8.32 -8.58 -18.70
N ARG A 148 -8.41 -8.44 -20.02
CA ARG A 148 -9.66 -8.19 -20.74
C ARG A 148 -10.67 -9.31 -20.56
N GLU A 149 -10.24 -10.56 -20.53
CA GLU A 149 -11.12 -11.69 -20.25
C GLU A 149 -11.79 -11.52 -18.88
N LYS A 150 -11.01 -11.13 -17.86
CA LYS A 150 -11.52 -10.85 -16.51
C LYS A 150 -12.43 -9.62 -16.46
N GLU A 151 -12.06 -8.55 -17.15
CA GLU A 151 -12.88 -7.33 -17.26
C GLU A 151 -14.22 -7.59 -17.94
N ASN A 152 -14.25 -8.41 -19.00
CA ASN A 152 -15.47 -8.77 -19.72
C ASN A 152 -16.36 -9.76 -18.96
N ALA A 153 -15.77 -10.60 -18.10
CA ALA A 153 -16.51 -11.54 -17.26
C ALA A 153 -17.16 -10.87 -16.04
N PHE A 154 -16.74 -9.65 -15.70
CA PHE A 154 -17.26 -8.91 -14.57
C PHE A 154 -18.73 -8.51 -14.77
N LYS A 155 -19.55 -8.72 -13.74
CA LYS A 155 -21.02 -8.55 -13.83
C LYS A 155 -21.52 -7.17 -13.40
N GLY A 156 -20.61 -6.24 -13.08
CA GLY A 156 -20.99 -4.90 -12.66
C GLY A 156 -21.60 -4.05 -13.77
N PRO A 157 -22.18 -2.89 -13.40
CA PRO A 157 -22.93 -2.03 -14.31
C PRO A 157 -22.07 -1.32 -15.37
N GLU A 158 -20.79 -1.07 -15.08
CA GLU A 158 -19.89 -0.36 -16.00
C GLU A 158 -18.95 -1.32 -16.73
N LYS A 159 -18.76 -1.06 -18.03
CA LYS A 159 -17.81 -1.80 -18.88
C LYS A 159 -16.36 -1.37 -18.63
N GLY A 160 -15.39 -2.17 -19.06
CA GLY A 160 -13.97 -1.87 -18.87
C GLY A 160 -13.47 -2.22 -17.46
N GLY A 161 -12.31 -1.70 -17.08
CA GLY A 161 -11.65 -2.11 -15.84
C GLY A 161 -10.66 -1.10 -15.30
N ASN A 162 -10.62 -1.00 -13.98
CA ASN A 162 -9.58 -0.31 -13.24
C ASN A 162 -8.37 -1.23 -13.10
N ARG A 163 -7.19 -0.75 -13.47
CA ARG A 163 -5.95 -1.52 -13.46
C ARG A 163 -4.92 -0.88 -12.52
N LEU A 164 -4.51 -1.62 -11.50
CA LEU A 164 -3.46 -1.21 -10.57
C LEU A 164 -2.22 -2.07 -10.77
N PHE A 165 -1.13 -1.48 -11.26
CA PHE A 165 0.14 -2.17 -11.45
C PHE A 165 1.08 -1.88 -10.28
N TYR A 166 1.40 -2.89 -9.49
CA TYR A 166 2.36 -2.81 -8.39
C TYR A 166 3.72 -3.33 -8.88
N LEU A 167 4.72 -2.45 -8.98
CA LEU A 167 6.06 -2.77 -9.44
C LEU A 167 6.96 -3.12 -8.26
N ALA A 168 6.85 -4.36 -7.75
CA ALA A 168 7.78 -4.93 -6.77
C ALA A 168 9.05 -5.47 -7.48
N LEU A 169 9.69 -4.59 -8.27
CA LEU A 169 10.81 -4.90 -9.14
C LEU A 169 12.04 -4.04 -8.79
N PRO A 170 13.26 -4.46 -9.20
CA PRO A 170 14.42 -3.60 -9.09
C PRO A 170 14.32 -2.38 -10.03
N PRO A 171 14.94 -1.23 -9.69
CA PRO A 171 14.86 -0.01 -10.49
C PRO A 171 15.34 -0.16 -11.93
N SER A 172 16.28 -1.08 -12.18
CA SER A 172 16.90 -1.29 -13.49
C SER A 172 15.90 -1.72 -14.58
N VAL A 173 14.73 -2.24 -14.20
CA VAL A 173 13.70 -2.68 -15.14
C VAL A 173 12.45 -1.78 -15.15
N PHE A 174 12.43 -0.69 -14.36
CA PHE A 174 11.24 0.15 -14.26
C PHE A 174 10.89 0.82 -15.58
N ALA A 175 11.85 1.45 -16.25
CA ALA A 175 11.60 2.14 -17.52
C ALA A 175 11.06 1.18 -18.60
N SER A 176 11.68 0.00 -18.75
CA SER A 176 11.26 -0.99 -19.74
C SER A 176 9.86 -1.56 -19.46
N VAL A 177 9.54 -1.80 -18.18
CA VAL A 177 8.20 -2.25 -17.77
C VAL A 177 7.16 -1.17 -18.04
N CYS A 178 7.44 0.08 -17.67
CA CYS A 178 6.55 1.21 -17.89
C CYS A 178 6.25 1.43 -19.38
N GLU A 179 7.28 1.37 -20.23
CA GLU A 179 7.12 1.42 -21.68
C GLU A 179 6.27 0.24 -22.21
N SER A 180 6.52 -0.97 -21.70
CA SER A 180 5.78 -2.17 -22.12
C SER A 180 4.32 -2.16 -21.67
N ILE A 181 4.02 -1.65 -20.47
CA ILE A 181 2.65 -1.41 -19.98
C ILE A 181 1.95 -0.44 -20.93
N HIS A 182 2.59 0.69 -21.23
CA HIS A 182 2.01 1.72 -22.07
C HIS A 182 1.71 1.22 -23.49
N LYS A 183 2.61 0.41 -24.07
CA LYS A 183 2.44 -0.14 -25.42
C LYS A 183 1.53 -1.37 -25.51
N GLY A 184 1.39 -2.12 -24.42
CA GLY A 184 0.81 -3.47 -24.46
C GLY A 184 -0.36 -3.74 -23.52
N ALA A 185 -0.56 -2.94 -22.45
CA ALA A 185 -1.50 -3.26 -21.37
C ALA A 185 -2.28 -2.07 -20.80
N MET A 186 -2.42 -0.98 -21.57
CA MET A 186 -3.29 0.14 -21.21
C MET A 186 -4.77 -0.28 -21.19
N PRO A 187 -5.60 0.26 -20.27
CA PRO A 187 -7.04 0.00 -20.25
C PRO A 187 -7.71 0.52 -21.53
N GLN A 188 -8.89 0.00 -21.83
CA GLN A 188 -9.67 0.45 -22.99
C GLN A 188 -10.20 1.89 -22.81
N GLU A 189 -10.44 2.57 -23.93
CA GLU A 189 -11.07 3.91 -23.95
C GLU A 189 -12.49 3.93 -23.37
N VAL A 190 -13.14 2.76 -23.27
CA VAL A 190 -14.48 2.59 -22.65
C VAL A 190 -14.46 2.86 -21.12
N GLY A 191 -13.28 3.15 -20.58
CA GLY A 191 -13.05 3.78 -19.29
C GLY A 191 -12.43 2.85 -18.25
N GLY A 192 -12.25 3.41 -17.06
CA GLY A 192 -11.43 2.83 -16.00
C GLY A 192 -10.10 3.57 -15.90
N TRP A 193 -9.50 3.58 -14.72
CA TRP A 193 -8.21 4.22 -14.50
C TRP A 193 -7.07 3.20 -14.55
N LEU A 194 -5.88 3.70 -14.86
CA LEU A 194 -4.63 2.99 -14.67
C LEU A 194 -3.80 3.74 -13.63
N ARG A 195 -3.28 3.01 -12.65
CA ARG A 195 -2.36 3.53 -11.63
C ARG A 195 -1.16 2.59 -11.46
N LEU A 196 0.01 3.16 -11.24
CA LEU A 196 1.24 2.42 -10.97
C LEU A 196 1.71 2.72 -9.56
N ILE A 197 1.98 1.69 -8.78
CA ILE A 197 2.71 1.79 -7.52
C ILE A 197 4.16 1.42 -7.81
N ILE A 198 5.09 2.33 -7.52
CA ILE A 198 6.53 2.11 -7.72
C ILE A 198 7.28 2.20 -6.40
N GLU A 199 8.25 1.30 -6.21
CA GLU A 199 9.05 1.19 -4.99
C GLU A 199 10.39 1.91 -5.09
N LYS A 200 10.92 2.31 -3.94
CA LYS A 200 12.28 2.86 -3.84
C LYS A 200 13.33 1.79 -4.23
N PRO A 201 14.53 2.18 -4.71
CA PRO A 201 15.05 3.55 -4.82
C PRO A 201 14.64 4.30 -6.09
N PHE A 202 14.42 5.62 -5.95
CA PHE A 202 14.07 6.54 -7.04
C PHE A 202 15.30 7.30 -7.55
N GLY A 203 16.31 6.56 -8.01
CA GLY A 203 17.65 7.10 -8.27
C GLY A 203 18.54 7.10 -7.02
N ARG A 204 19.77 7.58 -7.17
CA ARG A 204 20.81 7.64 -6.10
C ARG A 204 21.26 9.06 -5.77
N ASP A 205 20.85 10.02 -6.58
CA ASP A 205 21.16 11.44 -6.49
C ASP A 205 20.12 12.22 -7.32
N THR A 206 20.20 13.55 -7.27
CA THR A 206 19.31 14.45 -8.01
C THR A 206 19.28 14.14 -9.51
N LYS A 207 20.44 13.87 -10.11
CA LYS A 207 20.56 13.64 -11.57
C LYS A 207 19.85 12.36 -11.99
N SER A 208 20.21 11.24 -11.36
CA SER A 208 19.61 9.92 -11.66
C SER A 208 18.13 9.84 -11.31
N SER A 209 17.68 10.57 -10.28
CA SER A 209 16.25 10.68 -9.95
C SER A 209 15.46 11.48 -11.00
N ALA A 210 16.06 12.56 -11.52
CA ALA A 210 15.49 13.34 -12.63
C ALA A 210 15.43 12.51 -13.92
N GLU A 211 16.49 11.76 -14.25
CA GLU A 211 16.53 10.85 -15.41
C GLU A 211 15.41 9.80 -15.32
N LEU A 212 15.19 9.19 -14.15
CA LEU A 212 14.09 8.26 -13.94
C LEU A 212 12.73 8.94 -14.14
N SER A 213 12.54 10.14 -13.59
CA SER A 213 11.27 10.88 -13.74
C SER A 213 10.99 11.24 -15.20
N GLN A 214 12.00 11.73 -15.93
CA GLN A 214 11.90 12.06 -17.36
C GLN A 214 11.64 10.82 -18.23
N ALA A 215 12.17 9.66 -17.85
CA ALA A 215 11.89 8.41 -18.55
C ALA A 215 10.44 7.92 -18.39
N LEU A 216 9.73 8.34 -17.34
CA LEU A 216 8.35 7.93 -17.06
C LEU A 216 7.31 8.91 -17.61
N GLU A 217 7.66 10.20 -17.72
CA GLU A 217 6.79 11.29 -18.16
C GLU A 217 6.08 11.03 -19.51
N PRO A 218 6.72 10.44 -20.54
CA PRO A 218 6.04 10.18 -21.82
C PRO A 218 4.92 9.14 -21.72
N PHE A 219 4.91 8.31 -20.67
CA PHE A 219 4.03 7.14 -20.58
C PHE A 219 2.85 7.34 -19.62
N PHE A 220 3.03 8.15 -18.58
CA PHE A 220 2.04 8.28 -17.51
C PHE A 220 1.94 9.72 -17.00
N TYR A 221 0.71 10.12 -16.67
CA TYR A 221 0.49 11.35 -15.93
C TYR A 221 0.93 11.18 -14.47
N GLU A 222 1.37 12.27 -13.83
CA GLU A 222 1.79 12.25 -12.42
C GLU A 222 0.67 11.76 -11.48
N SER A 223 -0.60 12.01 -11.81
CA SER A 223 -1.76 11.52 -11.06
C SER A 223 -1.95 9.99 -11.11
N GLN A 224 -1.25 9.30 -12.02
CA GLN A 224 -1.25 7.85 -12.15
C GLN A 224 -0.09 7.19 -11.39
N LEU A 225 0.92 7.97 -10.96
CA LEU A 225 2.14 7.48 -10.35
C LEU A 225 2.08 7.58 -8.81
N TYR A 226 2.13 6.42 -8.16
CA TYR A 226 2.11 6.28 -6.71
C TYR A 226 3.48 5.81 -6.23
N ARG A 227 4.37 6.76 -5.92
CA ARG A 227 5.71 6.46 -5.42
C ARG A 227 5.64 6.09 -3.95
N ASN A 228 5.99 4.85 -3.63
CA ASN A 228 5.82 4.33 -2.28
C ASN A 228 6.93 4.82 -1.35
N ASP A 229 6.51 5.48 -0.27
CA ASP A 229 7.28 5.60 0.95
C ASP A 229 6.42 5.00 2.07
N HIS A 230 6.75 3.77 2.46
CA HIS A 230 5.92 3.01 3.39
C HIS A 230 5.82 3.65 4.80
N TYR A 231 6.73 4.56 5.16
CA TYR A 231 6.63 5.29 6.44
C TYR A 231 5.43 6.23 6.46
N LEU A 232 5.00 6.73 5.30
CA LEU A 232 3.78 7.52 5.20
C LEU A 232 2.56 6.69 5.60
N GLY A 233 2.54 5.37 5.32
CA GLY A 233 1.46 4.48 5.71
C GLY A 233 1.36 4.18 7.22
N ASN A 234 2.34 4.60 8.03
CA ASN A 234 2.32 4.37 9.47
C ASN A 234 1.25 5.24 10.14
N GLU A 235 0.45 4.63 11.01
CA GLU A 235 -0.68 5.29 11.68
C GLU A 235 -0.25 6.58 12.41
N MET A 236 0.88 6.55 13.10
CA MET A 236 1.38 7.72 13.84
C MET A 236 1.89 8.83 12.92
N VAL A 237 2.44 8.49 11.76
CA VAL A 237 2.89 9.47 10.76
C VAL A 237 1.68 10.16 10.12
N HIS A 238 0.63 9.40 9.76
CA HIS A 238 -0.64 9.97 9.29
C HIS A 238 -1.27 10.94 10.31
N LYS A 239 -1.16 10.67 11.62
CA LYS A 239 -1.73 11.52 12.67
C LYS A 239 -1.00 12.86 12.88
N ILE A 240 0.16 13.08 12.28
CA ILE A 240 0.91 14.35 12.44
C ILE A 240 0.06 15.54 11.98
N ILE A 241 -0.57 15.45 10.80
CA ILE A 241 -1.41 16.54 10.23
C ILE A 241 -2.57 16.87 11.17
N THR A 242 -3.33 15.86 11.61
CA THR A 242 -4.45 16.05 12.53
C THR A 242 -3.98 16.63 13.87
N THR A 243 -2.86 16.14 14.41
CA THR A 243 -2.31 16.62 15.68
C THR A 243 -1.95 18.11 15.59
N ARG A 244 -1.26 18.54 14.54
CA ARG A 244 -0.82 19.93 14.36
C ARG A 244 -1.99 20.89 14.07
N PHE A 245 -2.88 20.52 13.15
CA PHE A 245 -3.81 21.49 12.55
C PHE A 245 -5.26 21.40 13.03
N ALA A 246 -5.67 20.30 13.67
CA ALA A 246 -6.99 20.18 14.27
C ALA A 246 -7.05 20.65 15.74
N ASN A 247 -5.89 20.89 16.36
CA ASN A 247 -5.80 21.24 17.79
C ASN A 247 -5.25 22.66 17.95
N ARG A 248 -6.03 23.55 18.59
CA ARG A 248 -5.64 24.95 18.81
C ARG A 248 -4.35 25.09 19.61
N ILE A 249 -4.17 24.25 20.63
CA ILE A 249 -3.00 24.29 21.51
C ILE A 249 -1.74 24.04 20.69
N PHE A 250 -1.68 22.92 19.95
CA PHE A 250 -0.51 22.60 19.11
C PHE A 250 -0.31 23.62 18.01
N SER A 251 -1.38 24.05 17.31
CA SER A 251 -1.26 25.06 16.26
C SER A 251 -0.66 26.38 16.74
N ALA A 252 -0.87 26.79 18.00
CA ALA A 252 -0.34 28.04 18.54
C ALA A 252 1.15 27.96 18.93
N VAL A 253 1.60 26.78 19.40
CA VAL A 253 2.97 26.58 19.89
C VAL A 253 3.91 25.98 18.84
N TRP A 254 3.43 25.63 17.64
CA TRP A 254 4.24 24.96 16.62
C TRP A 254 5.10 25.94 15.80
N ASN A 255 6.00 26.67 16.45
CA ASN A 255 6.89 27.65 15.84
C ASN A 255 8.17 27.88 16.67
N ALA A 256 9.14 28.59 16.09
CA ALA A 256 10.46 28.84 16.68
C ALA A 256 10.42 29.64 18.00
N SER A 257 9.33 30.36 18.30
CA SER A 257 9.18 31.07 19.57
C SER A 257 8.94 30.13 20.76
N ASN A 258 8.54 28.88 20.50
CA ASN A 258 8.15 27.90 21.52
C ASN A 258 8.93 26.58 21.41
N ILE A 259 9.42 26.22 20.22
CA ILE A 259 10.15 24.98 19.96
C ILE A 259 11.64 25.26 19.90
N ALA A 260 12.40 24.71 20.84
CA ALA A 260 13.86 24.81 20.85
C ALA A 260 14.54 23.86 19.86
N CYS A 261 14.02 22.64 19.70
CA CYS A 261 14.59 21.61 18.83
C CYS A 261 13.53 20.60 18.41
N VAL A 262 13.61 20.13 17.16
CA VAL A 262 12.86 18.97 16.65
C VAL A 262 13.85 17.87 16.35
N GLN A 263 13.67 16.71 16.97
CA GLN A 263 14.51 15.54 16.75
C GLN A 263 13.70 14.41 16.11
N ILE A 264 14.19 13.91 14.97
CA ILE A 264 13.63 12.74 14.29
C ILE A 264 14.67 11.62 14.40
N THR A 265 14.28 10.48 14.96
CA THR A 265 15.21 9.38 15.24
C THR A 265 14.71 8.08 14.63
N PHE A 266 15.58 7.44 13.86
CA PHE A 266 15.39 6.07 13.37
C PHE A 266 16.48 5.19 14.01
N LYS A 267 16.08 4.05 14.57
CA LYS A 267 16.98 3.08 15.18
C LYS A 267 16.50 1.67 14.83
N GLU A 268 17.44 0.81 14.52
CA GLU A 268 17.22 -0.62 14.33
C GLU A 268 18.18 -1.40 15.23
N THR A 269 17.73 -2.55 15.71
CA THR A 269 18.55 -3.48 16.50
C THR A 269 19.21 -4.56 15.64
N ILE A 270 18.90 -4.59 14.34
CA ILE A 270 19.44 -5.54 13.36
C ILE A 270 20.59 -4.92 12.58
N GLY A 271 21.48 -5.78 12.05
CA GLY A 271 22.54 -5.35 11.14
C GLY A 271 22.07 -5.29 9.70
N THR A 272 23.00 -5.45 8.75
CA THR A 272 22.64 -5.55 7.32
C THR A 272 22.10 -6.94 6.93
N GLU A 273 22.08 -7.92 7.85
CA GLU A 273 21.43 -9.23 7.72
C GLU A 273 21.64 -9.91 6.35
N GLY A 274 22.90 -9.99 5.89
CA GLY A 274 23.26 -10.60 4.61
C GLY A 274 23.04 -9.72 3.36
N ARG A 275 22.58 -8.48 3.53
CA ARG A 275 22.42 -7.46 2.47
C ARG A 275 23.54 -6.42 2.48
N GLY A 276 24.70 -6.75 3.07
CA GLY A 276 25.82 -5.83 3.24
C GLY A 276 26.29 -5.20 1.94
N GLU A 277 26.48 -5.99 0.87
CA GLU A 277 26.92 -5.47 -0.44
C GLU A 277 25.92 -4.50 -1.06
N TYR A 278 24.61 -4.80 -0.95
CA TYR A 278 23.57 -3.88 -1.40
C TYR A 278 23.58 -2.58 -0.59
N PHE A 279 23.68 -2.69 0.74
CA PHE A 279 23.71 -1.54 1.63
C PHE A 279 24.95 -0.67 1.44
N ASP A 280 26.11 -1.26 1.16
CA ASP A 280 27.38 -0.53 0.93
C ASP A 280 27.27 0.48 -0.22
N SER A 281 26.57 0.09 -1.30
CA SER A 281 26.34 0.97 -2.46
C SER A 281 25.31 2.09 -2.21
N ILE A 282 24.52 2.02 -1.14
CA ILE A 282 23.39 2.91 -0.85
C ILE A 282 23.70 3.82 0.34
N GLY A 283 24.10 3.22 1.46
CA GLY A 283 24.34 3.87 2.74
C GLY A 283 23.07 4.33 3.45
N ILE A 284 23.19 4.61 4.76
CA ILE A 284 22.05 4.95 5.62
C ILE A 284 21.30 6.22 5.17
N ILE A 285 22.01 7.17 4.54
CA ILE A 285 21.42 8.42 4.06
C ILE A 285 20.40 8.14 2.96
N ARG A 286 20.75 7.35 1.94
CA ARG A 286 19.82 7.03 0.85
C ARG A 286 18.78 6.00 1.27
N ASP A 287 19.15 5.09 2.16
CA ASP A 287 18.26 4.01 2.56
C ASP A 287 17.08 4.53 3.41
N VAL A 288 17.35 5.45 4.35
CA VAL A 288 16.35 5.89 5.35
C VAL A 288 16.21 7.41 5.46
N MET A 289 17.32 8.16 5.47
CA MET A 289 17.25 9.60 5.78
C MET A 289 16.56 10.38 4.66
N GLN A 290 17.02 10.19 3.41
CA GLN A 290 16.55 10.90 2.21
C GLN A 290 15.07 10.70 1.93
N ASN A 291 14.51 9.55 2.31
CA ASN A 291 13.10 9.20 2.12
C ASN A 291 12.30 9.36 3.43
N HIS A 292 12.32 8.36 4.32
CA HIS A 292 11.44 8.25 5.47
C HIS A 292 11.54 9.45 6.41
N LEU A 293 12.76 9.84 6.79
CA LEU A 293 12.95 10.94 7.74
C LEU A 293 12.64 12.29 7.09
N THR A 294 13.03 12.51 5.84
CA THR A 294 12.67 13.72 5.09
C THR A 294 11.15 13.85 4.90
N GLN A 295 10.42 12.74 4.67
CA GLN A 295 8.96 12.76 4.59
C GLN A 295 8.30 13.14 5.92
N ILE A 296 8.79 12.60 7.04
CA ILE A 296 8.33 12.98 8.37
C ILE A 296 8.66 14.45 8.65
N LEU A 297 9.88 14.90 8.32
CA LEU A 297 10.30 16.29 8.44
C LEU A 297 9.34 17.23 7.68
N ALA A 298 9.01 16.90 6.43
CA ALA A 298 8.08 17.69 5.62
C ALA A 298 6.71 17.81 6.31
N LEU A 299 6.19 16.72 6.90
CA LEU A 299 4.92 16.75 7.64
C LEU A 299 5.00 17.54 8.96
N LEU A 300 6.15 17.54 9.62
CA LEU A 300 6.37 18.28 10.87
C LEU A 300 6.59 19.78 10.61
N ALA A 301 7.18 20.14 9.47
CA ALA A 301 7.62 21.50 9.18
C ALA A 301 6.69 22.27 8.22
N MET A 302 5.88 21.57 7.41
CA MET A 302 4.96 22.23 6.46
C MET A 302 4.01 23.22 7.14
N GLU A 303 3.61 24.25 6.42
CA GLU A 303 2.54 25.16 6.84
C GLU A 303 1.18 24.47 6.84
N LYS A 304 0.17 25.15 7.40
CA LYS A 304 -1.20 24.65 7.37
C LYS A 304 -1.71 24.65 5.93
N PRO A 305 -2.09 23.50 5.36
CA PRO A 305 -2.55 23.44 3.98
C PRO A 305 -3.92 24.11 3.83
N ARG A 306 -4.17 24.63 2.62
CA ARG A 306 -5.44 25.31 2.27
C ARG A 306 -6.66 24.40 2.43
N SER A 307 -6.51 23.12 2.12
CA SER A 307 -7.50 22.06 2.30
C SER A 307 -6.81 20.74 2.64
N LEU A 308 -7.60 19.69 2.89
CA LEU A 308 -7.09 18.32 3.07
C LEU A 308 -6.97 17.55 1.75
N ASP A 309 -7.10 18.25 0.61
CA ASP A 309 -6.90 17.63 -0.70
C ASP A 309 -5.42 17.25 -0.88
N ALA A 310 -5.17 16.14 -1.57
CA ALA A 310 -3.83 15.57 -1.69
C ALA A 310 -2.80 16.57 -2.25
N GLU A 311 -3.17 17.34 -3.28
CA GLU A 311 -2.27 18.33 -3.88
C GLU A 311 -2.00 19.52 -2.95
N CYS A 312 -3.00 20.00 -2.20
CA CYS A 312 -2.77 21.07 -1.23
C CYS A 312 -1.78 20.65 -0.12
N ILE A 313 -1.83 19.39 0.31
CA ILE A 313 -0.87 18.85 1.28
C ILE A 313 0.52 18.71 0.63
N ARG A 314 0.59 18.23 -0.62
CA ARG A 314 1.85 18.10 -1.36
C ARG A 314 2.54 19.44 -1.58
N ASP A 315 1.77 20.47 -1.95
CA ASP A 315 2.28 21.83 -2.15
C ASP A 315 3.02 22.34 -0.91
N GLU A 316 2.42 22.22 0.27
CA GLU A 316 3.05 22.68 1.51
C GLU A 316 4.27 21.85 1.90
N LYS A 317 4.23 20.53 1.65
CA LYS A 317 5.41 19.67 1.84
C LYS A 317 6.56 20.08 0.93
N VAL A 318 6.31 20.38 -0.34
CA VAL A 318 7.34 20.82 -1.29
C VAL A 318 7.83 22.23 -0.94
N SER A 319 6.92 23.11 -0.54
CA SER A 319 7.22 24.48 -0.11
C SER A 319 8.26 24.49 1.00
N VAL A 320 8.05 23.71 2.07
CA VAL A 320 9.00 23.65 3.19
C VAL A 320 10.33 23.00 2.80
N LEU A 321 10.31 21.95 1.97
CA LEU A 321 11.55 21.29 1.53
C LEU A 321 12.44 22.21 0.69
N LYS A 322 11.86 23.16 -0.07
CA LYS A 322 12.62 24.16 -0.83
C LYS A 322 13.31 25.21 0.04
N CYS A 323 12.93 25.32 1.31
CA CYS A 323 13.53 26.25 2.27
C CYS A 323 14.67 25.62 3.09
N ILE A 324 15.01 24.36 2.83
CA ILE A 324 16.08 23.64 3.55
C ILE A 324 17.36 23.77 2.75
N ASP A 325 18.39 24.35 3.37
CA ASP A 325 19.73 24.39 2.80
C ASP A 325 20.34 22.97 2.72
N PRO A 326 21.10 22.65 1.64
CA PRO A 326 21.69 21.32 1.44
C PRO A 326 22.61 20.81 2.55
#